data_AF-A0A5D0I4E0-F1
#
_entry.id   AF-A0A5D0I4E0-F1
#
_cell.length_a   1.000
_cell.length_b   1.000
_cell.length_c   1.000
_cell.angle_alpha   90.00
_cell.angle_beta   90.00
_cell.angle_gamma   90.00
#
_symmetry.space_group_name_H-M   'P 1'
#
loop_
_entity.id
_entity.type
_entity.pdbx_description
1 polymer ?
#
loop_
_entity_poly.entity_id
_entity_poly.type
_entity_poly.pdbx_seq_one_letter_code
_entity_poly.pdbx_strand_id
1 'polypeptide(L)'
;MGANHNIKRYGELWPTYRIQHGLDILEKLKQWIVISGGWAWHFMSVENHLEYKHAHDHKDIDIFVNPKLVPRVMQVLLEEGFKKVWTRYDHLPSQENFRRCEKIDWLENGKQIRITIDFFESTSLETIEVNGWTLVAPKTLLSYYSNIHSSDKCWAVMAAVRLLKEGENPVGHPLLSKHPLK
;
A
#
# COMPACT_ATOMS: atom_id res chain seq x y z
N MET A 1 -3.16 -5.62 -18.27
CA MET A 1 -3.24 -7.09 -18.06
C MET A 1 -2.70 -7.38 -16.67
N GLY A 2 -3.57 -7.55 -15.68
CA GLY A 2 -3.18 -7.84 -14.30
C GLY A 2 -2.44 -9.18 -14.23
N ALA A 3 -1.39 -9.25 -13.40
CA ALA A 3 -0.68 -10.50 -13.20
C ALA A 3 -1.66 -11.56 -12.68
N ASN A 4 -1.71 -12.74 -13.32
CA ASN A 4 -2.54 -13.83 -12.83
C ASN A 4 -2.18 -14.12 -11.36
N HIS A 5 -3.20 -14.09 -10.50
CA HIS A 5 -3.03 -14.34 -9.07
C HIS A 5 -2.32 -15.67 -8.87
N ASN A 6 -1.14 -15.65 -8.26
CA ASN A 6 -0.31 -16.85 -8.14
C ASN A 6 -0.80 -17.69 -6.96
N ILE A 7 -1.76 -18.56 -7.23
CA ILE A 7 -2.39 -19.46 -6.24
C ILE A 7 -1.35 -20.32 -5.51
N LYS A 8 -0.19 -20.61 -6.12
CA LYS A 8 0.89 -21.40 -5.50
C LYS A 8 1.49 -20.75 -4.25
N ARG A 9 1.25 -19.45 -4.04
CA ARG A 9 1.77 -18.67 -2.91
C ARG A 9 0.74 -18.49 -1.79
N TYR A 10 -0.40 -19.16 -1.88
CA TYR A 10 -1.40 -19.14 -0.81
C TYR A 10 -0.81 -19.75 0.46
N GLY A 11 -1.10 -19.12 1.59
CA GLY A 11 -0.48 -19.45 2.88
C GLY A 11 0.93 -18.90 3.10
N GLU A 12 1.61 -18.33 2.09
CA GLU A 12 2.90 -17.66 2.33
C GLU A 12 2.71 -16.37 3.12
N LEU A 13 3.50 -16.22 4.18
CA LEU A 13 3.58 -14.99 4.96
C LEU A 13 4.61 -14.03 4.36
N TRP A 14 4.33 -12.74 4.47
CA TRP A 14 5.35 -11.71 4.33
C TRP A 14 6.37 -11.86 5.47
N PRO A 15 7.68 -11.77 5.17
CA PRO A 15 8.67 -11.73 6.23
C PRO A 15 8.46 -10.50 7.11
N THR A 16 8.44 -10.67 8.44
CA THR A 16 8.17 -9.59 9.40
C THR A 16 9.08 -8.38 9.22
N TYR A 17 10.37 -8.59 8.91
CA TYR A 17 11.30 -7.50 8.65
C TYR A 17 10.83 -6.57 7.52
N ARG A 18 10.18 -7.10 6.47
CA ARG A 18 9.68 -6.24 5.36
C ARG A 18 8.60 -5.30 5.83
N ILE A 19 7.70 -5.81 6.67
CA ILE A 19 6.61 -5.01 7.24
C ILE A 19 7.21 -3.95 8.16
N GLN A 20 8.15 -4.33 9.03
CA GLN A 20 8.79 -3.39 9.96
C GLN A 20 9.49 -2.25 9.22
N HIS A 21 10.34 -2.55 8.23
CA HIS A 21 11.03 -1.51 7.45
C HIS A 21 10.05 -0.59 6.68
N GLY A 22 8.90 -1.11 6.24
CA GLY A 22 7.85 -0.29 5.64
C GLY A 22 7.15 0.61 6.67
N LEU A 23 6.84 0.07 7.85
CA LEU A 23 6.25 0.83 8.96
C LEU A 23 7.19 1.94 9.43
N ASP A 24 8.49 1.68 9.53
CA ASP A 24 9.48 2.66 10.01
C ASP A 24 9.51 3.93 9.14
N ILE A 25 9.44 3.78 7.81
CA ILE A 25 9.38 4.93 6.91
C ILE A 25 7.98 5.57 6.90
N LEU A 26 6.92 4.76 6.95
CA LEU A 26 5.55 5.27 7.00
C LEU A 26 5.30 6.13 8.24
N GLU A 27 5.83 5.75 9.41
CA GLU A 27 5.65 6.52 10.64
C GLU A 27 6.32 7.91 10.54
N LYS A 28 7.48 7.99 9.88
CA LYS A 28 8.17 9.27 9.61
C LYS A 28 7.38 10.17 8.67
N LEU A 29 6.61 9.58 7.75
CA LEU A 29 5.85 10.30 6.72
C LEU A 29 4.40 10.59 7.10
N LYS A 30 3.86 9.88 8.10
CA LYS A 30 2.45 9.79 8.52
C LYS A 30 1.66 11.10 8.46
N GLN A 31 2.24 12.19 8.94
CA GLN A 31 1.57 13.50 9.02
C GLN A 31 1.38 14.21 7.65
N TRP A 32 1.99 13.71 6.58
CA TRP A 32 1.97 14.35 5.25
C TRP A 32 1.41 13.46 4.14
N ILE A 33 1.07 12.20 4.46
CA ILE A 33 0.71 11.19 3.46
C ILE A 33 -0.69 10.65 3.71
N VAL A 34 -1.28 10.14 2.65
CA VAL A 34 -2.47 9.30 2.67
C VAL A 34 -2.07 7.94 2.13
N ILE A 35 -2.28 6.89 2.91
CA ILE A 35 -1.86 5.53 2.53
C ILE A 35 -2.90 4.90 1.59
N SER A 36 -2.41 4.19 0.58
CA SER A 36 -3.19 3.53 -0.46
C SER A 36 -2.73 2.08 -0.66
N GLY A 37 -3.27 1.42 -1.69
CA GLY A 37 -2.85 0.10 -2.13
C GLY A 37 -3.04 -1.00 -1.08
N GLY A 38 -2.14 -1.98 -1.10
CA GLY A 38 -2.17 -3.09 -0.14
C GLY A 38 -1.93 -2.66 1.31
N TRP A 39 -1.15 -1.61 1.53
CA TRP A 39 -0.89 -1.05 2.85
C TRP A 39 -2.14 -0.43 3.49
N ALA A 40 -3.00 0.22 2.69
CA ALA A 40 -4.28 0.72 3.21
C ALA A 40 -5.16 -0.43 3.71
N TRP A 41 -5.25 -1.55 2.98
CA TRP A 41 -6.00 -2.73 3.44
C TRP A 41 -5.41 -3.37 4.69
N HIS A 42 -4.08 -3.35 4.82
CA HIS A 42 -3.41 -3.78 6.04
C HIS A 42 -3.86 -2.95 7.26
N PHE A 43 -3.83 -1.63 7.17
CA PHE A 43 -4.27 -0.77 8.28
C PHE A 43 -5.78 -0.82 8.55
N MET A 44 -6.59 -1.14 7.54
CA MET A 44 -8.03 -1.36 7.72
C MET A 44 -8.36 -2.74 8.30
N SER A 45 -7.43 -3.68 8.30
CA SER A 45 -7.66 -5.03 8.82
C SER A 45 -7.59 -5.08 10.35
N VAL A 46 -8.03 -6.19 10.93
CA VAL A 46 -7.91 -6.44 12.38
C VAL A 46 -6.45 -6.29 12.81
N GLU A 47 -6.19 -5.59 13.91
CA GLU A 47 -4.83 -5.40 14.42
C GLU A 47 -4.10 -6.73 14.70
N ASN A 48 -2.78 -6.73 14.52
CA ASN A 48 -1.90 -7.89 14.80
C ASN A 48 -2.29 -9.18 14.04
N HIS A 49 -2.91 -9.05 12.87
CA HIS A 49 -3.20 -10.19 12.01
C HIS A 49 -1.95 -10.71 11.30
N LEU A 50 -2.04 -11.92 10.75
CA LEU A 50 -0.97 -12.51 9.96
C LEU A 50 -0.96 -11.93 8.55
N GLU A 51 0.20 -11.41 8.11
CA GLU A 51 0.37 -10.84 6.78
C GLU A 51 0.59 -11.90 5.72
N TYR A 52 -0.49 -12.44 5.17
CA TYR A 52 -0.41 -13.32 4.02
C TYR A 52 -0.18 -12.54 2.73
N LYS A 53 0.71 -13.04 1.86
CA LYS A 53 1.03 -12.39 0.57
C LYS A 53 -0.15 -12.30 -0.40
N HIS A 54 -1.11 -13.19 -0.25
CA HIS A 54 -2.35 -13.20 -1.05
C HIS A 54 -3.45 -12.35 -0.39
N ALA A 55 -3.28 -11.97 0.88
CA ALA A 55 -4.22 -11.11 1.59
C ALA A 55 -3.96 -9.64 1.30
N HIS A 56 -2.73 -9.21 1.60
CA HIS A 56 -2.24 -7.85 1.41
C HIS A 56 -0.98 -7.85 0.55
N ASP A 57 -0.96 -6.96 -0.43
CA ASP A 57 0.23 -6.74 -1.25
C ASP A 57 1.13 -5.71 -0.56
N HIS A 58 2.22 -6.18 0.03
CA HIS A 58 3.23 -5.35 0.70
C HIS A 58 4.50 -5.20 -0.14
N LYS A 59 4.41 -5.43 -1.45
CA LYS A 59 5.58 -5.35 -2.34
C LYS A 59 6.10 -3.92 -2.48
N ASP A 60 5.18 -3.01 -2.73
CA ASP A 60 5.42 -1.59 -2.94
C ASP A 60 4.52 -0.82 -1.94
N ILE A 61 4.98 0.33 -1.43
CA ILE A 61 4.21 1.21 -0.55
C ILE A 61 3.55 2.27 -1.41
N ASP A 62 2.22 2.28 -1.48
CA ASP A 62 1.47 3.26 -2.25
C ASP A 62 1.02 4.43 -1.36
N ILE A 63 1.43 5.65 -1.68
CA ILE A 63 1.05 6.85 -0.94
C ILE A 63 0.56 7.96 -1.87
N PHE A 64 -0.44 8.69 -1.42
CA PHE A 64 -0.82 9.97 -1.98
C PHE A 64 -0.33 11.12 -1.10
N VAL A 65 0.09 12.21 -1.74
CA VAL A 65 0.60 13.40 -1.08
C VAL A 65 -0.04 14.62 -1.70
N ASN A 66 -0.43 15.58 -0.87
CA ASN A 66 -0.86 16.88 -1.37
C ASN A 66 0.32 17.56 -2.08
N PRO A 67 0.16 18.11 -3.31
CA PRO A 67 1.24 18.79 -4.04
C PRO A 67 2.03 19.81 -3.20
N LYS A 68 1.37 20.50 -2.26
CA LYS A 68 2.02 21.47 -1.35
C LYS A 68 2.98 20.83 -0.35
N LEU A 69 2.78 19.56 -0.01
CA LEU A 69 3.59 18.80 0.96
C LEU A 69 4.66 17.93 0.28
N VAL A 70 4.65 17.83 -1.05
CA VAL A 70 5.64 17.08 -1.84
C VAL A 70 7.08 17.41 -1.43
N PRO A 71 7.52 18.69 -1.32
CA PRO A 71 8.91 18.99 -0.99
C PRO A 71 9.31 18.43 0.38
N ARG A 72 8.38 18.43 1.34
CA ARG A 72 8.61 17.93 2.70
C ARG A 72 8.78 16.42 2.71
N VAL A 73 7.89 15.69 2.02
CA VAL A 73 7.98 14.22 1.92
C VAL A 73 9.27 13.82 1.18
N MET A 74 9.59 14.49 0.08
CA MET A 74 10.81 14.22 -0.69
C MET A 74 12.08 14.49 0.13
N GLN A 75 12.09 15.52 0.97
CA GLN A 75 13.20 15.79 1.88
C GLN A 75 13.42 14.62 2.84
N VAL A 76 12.38 14.16 3.51
CA VAL A 76 12.47 13.03 4.45
C VAL A 76 12.90 11.75 3.73
N LEU A 77 12.35 11.46 2.55
CA LEU A 77 12.77 10.33 1.73
C LEU A 77 14.27 10.39 1.39
N LEU A 78 14.77 11.55 1.02
CA LEU A 78 16.19 11.75 0.71
C LEU A 78 17.08 11.55 1.94
N GLU A 79 16.70 12.12 3.08
CA GLU A 79 17.39 11.97 4.37
C GLU A 79 17.44 10.50 4.80
N GLU A 80 16.38 9.75 4.52
CA GLU A 80 16.28 8.31 4.79
C GLU A 80 17.00 7.44 3.75
N GLY A 81 17.61 8.04 2.73
CA GLY A 81 18.42 7.35 1.71
C GLY A 81 17.64 6.79 0.53
N PHE A 82 16.38 7.18 0.34
CA PHE A 82 15.62 6.84 -0.86
C PHE A 82 16.12 7.64 -2.06
N LYS A 83 16.05 7.02 -3.24
CA LYS A 83 16.41 7.63 -4.51
C LYS A 83 15.24 7.54 -5.47
N LYS A 84 15.00 8.61 -6.24
CA LYS A 84 14.03 8.55 -7.35
C LYS A 84 14.50 7.51 -8.37
N VAL A 85 13.62 6.60 -8.73
CA VAL A 85 13.83 5.62 -9.80
C VAL A 85 12.88 5.95 -10.94
N TRP A 86 13.41 5.97 -12.15
CA TRP A 86 12.62 6.19 -13.36
C TRP A 86 11.89 4.91 -13.74
N THR A 87 10.60 5.03 -13.98
CA THR A 87 9.76 3.94 -14.43
C THR A 87 9.27 4.22 -15.85
N ARG A 88 8.72 3.21 -16.51
CA ARG A 88 8.03 3.38 -17.79
C ARG A 88 6.81 4.32 -17.71
N TYR A 89 6.30 4.57 -16.51
CA TYR A 89 5.12 5.41 -16.28
C TYR A 89 5.46 6.90 -16.21
N ASP A 90 6.72 7.26 -15.93
CA ASP A 90 7.17 8.66 -15.94
C ASP A 90 7.07 9.33 -17.34
N HIS A 91 6.95 8.54 -18.40
CA HIS A 91 6.84 9.02 -19.79
C HIS A 91 5.40 9.05 -20.32
N LEU A 92 4.42 8.57 -19.56
CA LEU A 92 3.03 8.57 -19.98
C LEU A 92 2.38 9.92 -19.60
N PRO A 93 1.54 10.50 -20.46
CA PRO A 93 0.74 11.66 -20.08
C PRO A 93 -0.35 11.21 -19.08
N SER A 94 0.00 11.19 -17.80
CA SER A 94 -0.96 11.02 -16.69
C SER A 94 -1.34 12.38 -16.13
N GLN A 95 -2.60 12.52 -15.71
CA GLN A 95 -3.05 13.67 -14.93
C GLN A 95 -2.48 13.66 -13.51
N GLU A 96 -2.02 12.49 -13.04
CA GLU A 96 -1.41 12.30 -11.74
C GLU A 96 0.12 12.34 -11.86
N ASN A 97 0.76 13.22 -11.10
CA ASN A 97 2.22 13.23 -11.00
C ASN A 97 2.66 12.01 -10.19
N PHE A 98 3.16 10.99 -10.90
CA PHE A 98 3.69 9.77 -10.32
C PHE A 98 5.20 9.87 -10.10
N ARG A 99 5.69 9.34 -8.98
CA ARG A 99 7.13 9.12 -8.74
C ARG A 99 7.34 7.78 -8.05
N ARG A 100 8.39 7.06 -8.42
CA ARG A 100 8.88 5.91 -7.66
C ARG A 100 10.14 6.28 -6.91
N CYS A 101 10.19 5.95 -5.63
CA CYS A 101 11.38 6.07 -4.80
C CYS A 101 11.79 4.70 -4.27
N GLU A 102 13.07 4.35 -4.38
CA GLU A 102 13.59 3.09 -3.86
C GLU A 102 14.72 3.33 -2.87
N LYS A 103 14.73 2.54 -1.79
CA LYS A 103 15.84 2.41 -0.85
C LYS A 103 16.30 0.96 -0.84
N ILE A 104 17.60 0.79 -0.83
CA ILE A 104 18.26 -0.49 -0.57
C ILE A 104 18.77 -0.45 0.86
N ASP A 105 18.40 -1.45 1.64
CA ASP A 105 18.85 -1.61 3.03
C ASP A 105 19.45 -3.01 3.23
N TRP A 106 20.17 -3.19 4.33
CA TRP A 106 20.87 -4.44 4.65
C TRP A 106 20.42 -4.97 6.00
N LEU A 107 19.96 -6.22 6.01
CA LEU A 107 19.67 -6.94 7.25
C LEU A 107 20.98 -7.37 7.93
N GLU A 108 20.93 -7.60 9.25
CA GLU A 108 22.07 -8.07 10.04
C GLU A 108 22.69 -9.37 9.52
N ASN A 109 21.89 -10.22 8.88
CA ASN A 109 22.34 -11.46 8.25
C ASN A 109 22.99 -11.25 6.87
N GLY A 110 23.25 -10.01 6.46
CA GLY A 110 23.84 -9.64 5.18
C GLY A 110 22.88 -9.70 3.99
N LYS A 111 21.59 -9.99 4.21
CA LYS A 111 20.59 -10.00 3.13
C LYS A 111 20.17 -8.59 2.76
N GLN A 112 20.23 -8.29 1.48
CA GLN A 112 19.74 -7.03 0.93
C GLN A 112 18.21 -7.01 0.86
N ILE A 113 17.61 -5.89 1.27
CA ILE A 113 16.19 -5.61 1.10
C ILE A 113 16.03 -4.34 0.25
N ARG A 114 14.92 -4.31 -0.49
CA ARG A 114 14.50 -3.14 -1.25
C ARG A 114 13.15 -2.70 -0.73
N ILE A 115 13.04 -1.42 -0.44
CA ILE A 115 11.80 -0.75 -0.08
C ILE A 115 11.44 0.16 -1.26
N THR A 116 10.27 -0.05 -1.84
CA THR A 116 9.74 0.76 -2.94
C THR A 116 8.60 1.60 -2.40
N ILE A 117 8.59 2.88 -2.71
CA ILE A 117 7.47 3.79 -2.45
C ILE A 117 7.00 4.35 -3.79
N ASP A 118 5.74 4.06 -4.11
CA ASP A 118 4.99 4.62 -5.21
C ASP A 118 4.21 5.83 -4.70
N PHE A 119 4.60 6.98 -5.23
CA PHE A 119 4.19 8.30 -4.78
C PHE A 119 3.27 8.91 -5.83
N PHE A 120 2.08 9.32 -5.42
CA PHE A 120 1.08 9.96 -6.25
C PHE A 120 0.73 11.34 -5.68
N GLU A 121 0.55 12.34 -6.55
CA GLU A 121 0.08 13.65 -6.12
C GLU A 121 -1.45 13.75 -6.27
N SER A 122 -2.13 14.20 -5.22
CA SER A 122 -3.56 14.53 -5.31
C SER A 122 -3.95 15.64 -4.34
N THR A 123 -4.83 16.54 -4.79
CA THR A 123 -5.41 17.62 -3.98
C THR A 123 -6.76 17.25 -3.37
N SER A 124 -7.42 16.23 -3.92
CA SER A 124 -8.77 15.82 -3.53
C SER A 124 -8.85 14.30 -3.49
N LEU A 125 -8.85 13.76 -2.28
CA LEU A 125 -9.06 12.34 -2.02
C LEU A 125 -10.08 12.19 -0.91
N GLU A 126 -11.03 11.28 -1.12
CA GLU A 126 -11.85 10.80 -0.02
C GLU A 126 -10.97 9.93 0.87
N THR A 127 -10.91 10.26 2.15
CA THR A 127 -10.04 9.61 3.12
C THR A 127 -10.83 9.17 4.34
N ILE A 128 -10.27 8.22 5.07
CA ILE A 128 -10.74 7.81 6.38
C ILE A 128 -9.57 7.79 7.35
N GLU A 129 -9.86 7.94 8.64
CA GLU A 129 -8.87 7.74 9.70
C GLU A 129 -9.09 6.37 10.37
N VAL A 130 -8.03 5.58 10.46
CA VAL A 130 -8.04 4.28 11.13
C VAL A 130 -6.76 4.17 11.95
N ASN A 131 -6.89 3.96 13.27
CA ASN A 131 -5.74 3.76 14.17
C ASN A 131 -4.63 4.83 14.05
N GLY A 132 -5.05 6.09 13.86
CA GLY A 132 -4.13 7.23 13.71
C GLY A 132 -3.48 7.35 12.33
N TRP A 133 -3.90 6.56 11.35
CA TRP A 133 -3.46 6.65 9.95
C TRP A 133 -4.55 7.25 9.07
N THR A 134 -4.16 8.15 8.17
CA THR A 134 -5.03 8.65 7.10
C THR A 134 -4.90 7.73 5.89
N LEU A 135 -6.00 7.06 5.52
CA LEU A 135 -6.06 6.08 4.45
C LEU A 135 -6.99 6.57 3.34
N VAL A 136 -6.76 6.14 2.11
CA VAL A 136 -7.75 6.30 1.02
C VAL A 136 -9.03 5.55 1.41
N ALA A 137 -10.18 6.19 1.28
CA ALA A 137 -11.46 5.58 1.63
C ALA A 137 -11.73 4.31 0.81
N PRO A 138 -12.35 3.25 1.37
CA PRO A 138 -12.50 1.96 0.71
C PRO A 138 -13.11 2.02 -0.70
N LYS A 139 -14.13 2.86 -0.91
CA LYS A 139 -14.78 3.04 -2.23
C LYS A 139 -13.81 3.63 -3.25
N THR A 140 -13.10 4.69 -2.88
CA THR A 140 -12.07 5.33 -3.71
C THR A 140 -10.92 4.39 -3.98
N LEU A 141 -10.44 3.69 -2.94
CA LEU A 141 -9.35 2.73 -3.05
C LEU A 141 -9.69 1.60 -4.03
N LEU A 142 -10.91 1.07 -3.97
CA LEU A 142 -11.41 0.07 -4.92
C LEU A 142 -11.45 0.57 -6.37
N SER A 143 -11.70 1.87 -6.60
CA SER A 143 -11.71 2.46 -7.95
C SER A 143 -10.33 2.51 -8.62
N TYR A 144 -9.26 2.42 -7.83
CA TYR A 144 -7.88 2.38 -8.34
C TYR A 144 -7.45 0.99 -8.81
N TYR A 145 -8.09 -0.07 -8.35
CA TYR A 145 -7.83 -1.42 -8.85
C TYR A 145 -8.33 -1.54 -10.30
N SER A 146 -7.56 -2.24 -11.14
CA SER A 146 -7.69 -2.31 -12.61
C SER A 146 -7.10 -1.12 -13.41
N ASN A 147 -6.85 0.02 -12.75
CA ASN A 147 -6.22 1.20 -13.36
C ASN A 147 -4.78 1.42 -12.87
N ILE A 148 -4.60 1.62 -11.57
CA ILE A 148 -3.34 1.99 -10.91
C ILE A 148 -2.78 0.78 -10.13
N HIS A 149 -3.66 0.01 -9.48
CA HIS A 149 -3.28 -1.17 -8.69
C HIS A 149 -3.51 -2.46 -9.47
N SER A 150 -2.48 -3.32 -9.56
CA SER A 150 -2.55 -4.59 -10.30
C SER A 150 -3.12 -5.77 -9.48
N SER A 151 -3.44 -5.54 -8.21
CA SER A 151 -3.71 -6.59 -7.23
C SER A 151 -5.22 -6.70 -6.94
N ASP A 152 -6.04 -6.58 -7.98
CA ASP A 152 -7.51 -6.63 -7.96
C ASP A 152 -8.08 -7.97 -7.46
N LYS A 153 -7.25 -9.01 -7.45
CA LYS A 153 -7.55 -10.36 -6.96
C LYS A 153 -7.03 -10.63 -5.54
N CYS A 154 -6.46 -9.64 -4.86
CA CYS A 154 -6.09 -9.79 -3.45
C CYS A 154 -7.33 -10.07 -2.59
N TRP A 155 -7.14 -10.87 -1.54
CA TRP A 155 -8.24 -11.28 -0.67
C TRP A 155 -8.98 -10.08 -0.07
N ALA A 156 -8.24 -9.12 0.49
CA ALA A 156 -8.83 -7.96 1.13
C ALA A 156 -9.66 -7.12 0.16
N VAL A 157 -9.23 -7.02 -1.10
CA VAL A 157 -9.97 -6.32 -2.17
C VAL A 157 -11.29 -7.02 -2.44
N MET A 158 -11.27 -8.34 -2.66
CA MET A 158 -12.49 -9.12 -2.91
C MET A 158 -13.45 -9.09 -1.72
N ALA A 159 -12.92 -9.20 -0.50
CA ALA A 159 -13.69 -9.11 0.74
C ALA A 159 -14.33 -7.72 0.90
N ALA A 160 -13.58 -6.64 0.67
CA ALA A 160 -14.10 -5.28 0.74
C ALA A 160 -15.20 -5.02 -0.30
N VAL A 161 -15.03 -5.50 -1.54
CA VAL A 161 -16.08 -5.42 -2.57
C VAL A 161 -17.35 -6.12 -2.12
N ARG A 162 -17.23 -7.30 -1.51
CA ARG A 162 -18.38 -8.05 -1.00
C ARG A 162 -19.09 -7.29 0.13
N LEU A 163 -18.35 -6.86 1.15
CA LEU A 163 -18.90 -6.15 2.31
C LEU A 163 -19.63 -4.88 1.89
N LEU A 164 -19.02 -4.07 1.01
CA LEU A 164 -19.65 -2.84 0.52
C LEU A 164 -20.92 -3.10 -0.29
N LYS A 165 -21.02 -4.23 -1.02
CA LYS A 165 -22.25 -4.64 -1.71
C LYS A 165 -23.35 -5.06 -0.73
N GLU A 166 -22.97 -5.67 0.39
CA GLU A 166 -23.85 -6.05 1.49
C GLU A 166 -24.24 -4.85 2.38
N GLY A 167 -23.68 -3.65 2.13
CA GLY A 167 -23.91 -2.44 2.90
C GLY A 167 -23.09 -2.36 4.19
N GLU A 168 -22.10 -3.24 4.35
CA GLU A 168 -21.24 -3.34 5.53
C GLU A 168 -19.95 -2.51 5.38
N ASN A 169 -19.42 -2.05 6.52
CA ASN A 169 -18.15 -1.35 6.57
C ASN A 169 -16.99 -2.36 6.57
N PRO A 170 -16.04 -2.30 5.62
CA PRO A 170 -14.90 -3.21 5.60
C PRO A 170 -13.89 -2.98 6.73
N VAL A 171 -13.81 -1.78 7.30
CA VAL A 171 -12.81 -1.44 8.34
C VAL A 171 -12.99 -2.32 9.58
N GLY A 172 -11.91 -2.93 10.04
CA GLY A 172 -11.87 -3.86 11.16
C GLY A 172 -12.55 -5.20 10.89
N HIS A 173 -13.10 -5.42 9.70
CA HIS A 173 -13.86 -6.63 9.43
C HIS A 173 -12.91 -7.84 9.29
N PRO A 174 -13.15 -8.95 10.00
CA PRO A 174 -12.25 -10.10 9.97
C PRO A 174 -12.04 -10.70 8.58
N LEU A 175 -12.97 -10.49 7.65
CA LEU A 175 -12.81 -10.94 6.26
C LEU A 175 -11.67 -10.26 5.52
N LEU A 176 -11.15 -9.11 5.96
CA LEU A 176 -10.00 -8.50 5.30
C LEU A 176 -8.71 -9.31 5.55
N SER A 177 -8.59 -9.96 6.71
CA SER A 177 -7.38 -10.68 7.13
C SER A 177 -7.54 -12.20 7.31
N LYS A 178 -8.78 -12.71 7.39
CA LYS A 178 -9.06 -14.14 7.55
C LYS A 178 -9.36 -14.81 6.21
N HIS A 179 -8.60 -15.86 5.94
CA HIS A 179 -8.92 -16.85 4.92
C HIS A 179 -10.27 -17.52 5.23
N PRO A 180 -11.25 -17.59 4.31
CA PRO A 180 -12.28 -18.61 4.39
C PRO A 180 -11.61 -19.88 3.93
N LEU A 181 -11.19 -20.68 4.91
CA LEU A 181 -10.84 -22.07 4.65
C LEU A 181 -12.10 -22.72 4.08
N LYS A 182 -12.10 -22.93 2.76
CA LYS A 182 -12.94 -23.91 2.09
C LYS A 182 -12.06 -24.68 1.13
#